data_AF-A0A3S2BE60-F1
#
_entry.id   AF-A0A3S2BE60-F1
#
_cell.length_a   1.000
_cell.length_b   1.000
_cell.length_c   1.000
_cell.angle_alpha   90.00
_cell.angle_beta   90.00
_cell.angle_gamma   90.00
#
_symmetry.space_group_name_H-M   'P 1'
#
loop_
_entity.id
_entity.type
_entity.pdbx_description
1 polymer ?
#
loop_
_entity_poly.entity_id
_entity_poly.type
_entity_poly.pdbx_seq_one_letter_code
_entity_poly.pdbx_strand_id
1 'polypeptide(L)' 'MKSPSSRASRSAKTGQFVLTSERGEKISAVEGMTLSPRMAKLLALGVRHGLSGDERRSLIKEEIRKKK' A
#
# COMPACT_ATOMS: atom_id res chain seq x y z
N MET A 1 6.81 29.47 0.38
CA MET A 1 5.96 28.28 0.60
C MET A 1 6.84 27.18 1.16
N LYS A 2 6.60 26.71 2.40
CA LYS A 2 7.40 25.61 2.99
C LYS A 2 6.92 24.30 2.36
N SER A 3 7.80 23.62 1.63
CA SER A 3 7.55 22.28 1.10
C SER A 3 7.28 21.32 2.26
N PRO A 4 6.28 20.43 2.17
CA PRO A 4 6.13 19.38 3.17
C PRO A 4 7.32 18.44 3.01
N SER A 5 8.26 18.54 3.95
CA SER A 5 9.38 17.62 4.08
C SER A 5 8.81 16.21 4.28
N SER A 6 8.68 15.44 3.19
CA SER A 6 8.40 14.01 3.25
C SER A 6 9.65 13.32 3.79
N ARG A 7 9.83 13.31 5.11
CA ARG A 7 10.89 12.52 5.74
C ARG A 7 10.58 11.06 5.44
N ALA A 8 11.26 10.52 4.45
CA ALA A 8 11.25 9.09 4.18
C ALA A 8 11.71 8.40 5.46
N SER A 9 10.82 7.63 6.09
CA SER A 9 11.17 6.89 7.28
C SER A 9 12.11 5.75 6.88
N ARG A 10 13.20 5.62 7.63
CA ARG A 10 14.11 4.49 7.53
C ARG A 10 13.74 3.49 8.61
N SER A 11 13.81 2.21 8.28
CA SER A 11 13.70 1.14 9.26
C SER A 11 14.79 1.31 10.32
N ALA A 12 14.42 1.39 11.59
CA ALA A 12 15.38 1.48 12.68
C ALA A 12 16.27 0.23 12.79
N LYS A 13 15.79 -0.93 12.32
CA LYS A 13 16.54 -2.19 12.36
C LYS A 13 17.51 -2.36 11.20
N THR A 14 17.18 -1.87 10.02
CA THR A 14 17.94 -2.17 8.78
C THR A 14 18.51 -0.94 8.11
N GLY A 15 18.15 0.28 8.54
CA GLY A 15 18.54 1.54 7.91
C GLY A 15 17.92 1.77 6.52
N GLN A 16 17.18 0.80 5.98
CA GLN A 16 16.59 0.87 4.65
C GLN A 16 15.36 1.77 4.63
N PHE A 17 15.11 2.43 3.49
CA PHE A 17 13.89 3.19 3.28
C PHE A 17 12.66 2.28 3.32
N VAL A 18 11.62 2.70 4.05
CA VAL A 18 10.36 1.97 4.10
C VAL A 18 9.41 2.53 3.05
N LEU A 19 9.02 1.69 2.10
CA LEU A 19 7.97 2.04 1.14
C LEU A 19 6.61 1.84 1.80
N THR A 20 5.97 2.95 2.18
CA THR A 20 4.60 2.93 2.71
C THR A 20 3.58 2.79 1.56
N SER A 21 2.36 2.36 1.89
CA SER A 21 1.28 2.24 0.90
C SER A 21 0.98 3.56 0.18
N GLU A 22 0.95 4.67 0.91
CA GLU A 22 0.75 6.01 0.34
C GLU A 22 1.86 6.38 -0.65
N ARG A 23 3.11 6.03 -0.33
CA ARG A 23 4.24 6.32 -1.23
C ARG A 23 4.24 5.41 -2.45
N GLY A 24 3.89 4.14 -2.27
CA GLY A 24 3.67 3.21 -3.36
C GLY A 24 2.58 3.71 -4.32
N GLU A 25 1.47 4.22 -3.81
CA GLU A 25 0.39 4.78 -4.62
C GLU A 25 0.85 5.98 -5.46
N LYS A 26 1.65 6.88 -4.89
CA LYS A 26 2.23 8.01 -5.63
C LYS A 26 3.17 7.56 -6.75
N ILE A 27 3.94 6.49 -6.53
CA ILE A 27 4.81 5.90 -7.57
C ILE A 27 3.95 5.28 -8.67
N SER A 28 2.95 4.46 -8.31
CA SER A 28 2.03 3.84 -9.25
C SER A 28 1.28 4.86 -10.10
N ALA A 29 0.87 6.00 -9.52
CA ALA A 29 0.19 7.06 -10.24
C ALA A 29 1.06 7.71 -11.33
N VAL A 30 2.38 7.82 -11.12
CA VAL A 30 3.33 8.31 -12.14
C VAL A 30 3.35 7.39 -13.36
N GLU A 31 3.12 6.09 -13.16
CA GLU A 31 3.05 5.08 -14.22
C GLU A 31 1.62 4.92 -14.78
N GLY A 32 0.67 5.78 -14.39
CA GLY A 32 -0.73 5.69 -14.82
C GLY A 32 -1.50 4.52 -14.20
N MET A 33 -0.95 3.88 -13.17
CA MET A 33 -1.59 2.77 -12.47
C MET A 33 -2.48 3.27 -11.34
N THR A 34 -3.74 2.83 -11.34
CA THR A 34 -4.71 3.14 -10.28
C THR A 34 -5.37 1.89 -9.75
N LEU A 35 -5.79 1.91 -8.48
CA LEU A 35 -6.53 0.81 -7.89
C LEU A 35 -7.98 0.83 -8.40
N SER A 36 -8.50 -0.36 -8.72
CA SER A 36 -9.94 -0.50 -8.94
C SER A 36 -10.71 -0.20 -7.64
N PRO A 37 -11.95 0.33 -7.72
CA PRO A 37 -12.75 0.61 -6.53
C PRO A 37 -12.93 -0.59 -5.59
N ARG A 38 -13.00 -1.80 -6.15
CA ARG A 38 -13.09 -3.06 -5.39
C ARG A 38 -11.82 -3.33 -4.58
N MET A 39 -10.66 -3.22 -5.20
CA MET A 39 -9.37 -3.43 -4.51
C MET A 39 -9.08 -2.34 -3.48
N ALA A 40 -9.45 -1.10 -3.77
CA ALA A 40 -9.35 0.00 -2.81
C ALA A 40 -10.17 -0.29 -1.54
N LYS A 41 -11.41 -0.76 -1.68
CA LYS A 41 -12.25 -1.17 -0.54
C LYS A 41 -11.63 -2.34 0.25
N LEU A 42 -11.13 -3.36 -0.45
CA LEU A 42 -10.48 -4.51 0.17
C LEU A 42 -9.28 -4.09 1.04
N LEU A 43 -8.43 -3.20 0.51
CA LEU A 43 -7.27 -2.68 1.25
C LEU A 43 -7.70 -1.84 2.46
N ALA A 44 -8.70 -0.97 2.30
CA ALA A 44 -9.21 -0.14 3.39
C ALA A 44 -9.79 -0.99 4.54
N LEU A 45 -10.53 -2.06 4.20
CA LEU A 45 -11.02 -3.02 5.19
C LEU A 45 -9.86 -3.70 5.92
N GLY A 46 -8.85 -4.17 5.20
CA GLY A 46 -7.69 -4.80 5.82
C GLY A 46 -6.96 -3.88 6.81
N VAL A 47 -6.83 -2.60 6.49
CA VAL A 47 -6.27 -1.60 7.42
C VAL A 47 -7.17 -1.41 8.63
N ARG A 48 -8.48 -1.27 8.43
CA ARG A 48 -9.46 -1.09 9.53
C ARG A 48 -9.49 -2.28 10.49
N HIS A 49 -9.30 -3.50 9.98
CA HIS A 49 -9.23 -4.72 10.78
C HIS A 49 -7.86 -4.96 11.44
N GLY A 50 -6.89 -4.06 11.24
CA GLY A 50 -5.55 -4.20 11.83
C GLY A 50 -4.71 -5.31 11.21
N LEU A 51 -5.02 -5.72 9.97
CA LEU A 51 -4.31 -6.80 9.31
C LEU A 51 -2.86 -6.41 8.99
N SER A 52 -1.97 -7.36 9.19
CA SER A 52 -0.56 -7.27 8.78
C SER A 52 -0.44 -7.11 7.26
N GLY A 53 0.77 -6.75 6.80
CA GLY A 53 1.04 -6.64 5.37
C GLY A 53 0.87 -7.97 4.64
N ASP A 54 1.29 -9.09 5.26
CA ASP A 54 1.17 -10.43 4.70
C ASP A 54 -0.29 -10.88 4.58
N GLU A 55 -1.10 -10.65 5.61
CA GLU A 55 -2.53 -10.98 5.56
C GLU A 55 -3.25 -10.20 4.47
N ARG A 56 -2.94 -8.90 4.33
CA ARG A 56 -3.48 -8.09 3.24
C ARG A 56 -3.06 -8.63 1.87
N ARG A 57 -1.81 -9.04 1.68
CA ARG A 57 -1.33 -9.67 0.43
C ARG A 57 -2.07 -10.97 0.13
N SER A 58 -2.30 -11.80 1.14
CA SER A 58 -3.06 -13.05 1.00
C SER A 58 -4.50 -12.78 0.54
N LEU A 59 -5.19 -11.79 1.14
CA LEU A 59 -6.53 -11.40 0.71
C LEU A 59 -6.59 -10.95 -0.75
N ILE A 60 -5.61 -10.16 -1.21
CA ILE A 60 -5.53 -9.72 -2.61
C ILE A 60 -5.38 -10.93 -3.54
N LYS A 61 -4.48 -11.87 -3.21
CA LYS A 61 -4.26 -13.09 -4.01
C LYS A 61 -5.53 -13.94 -4.10
N GLU A 62 -6.22 -14.13 -2.98
CA GLU A 62 -7.49 -14.87 -2.94
C GLU A 62 -8.56 -14.17 -3.79
N GLU A 63 -8.66 -12.85 -3.71
CA GLU A 63 -9.63 -12.08 -4.49
C GLU A 63 -9.36 -12.16 -6.00
N ILE A 64 -8.09 -12.18 -6.41
CA ILE A 64 -7.69 -12.40 -7.80
C ILE A 64 -8.03 -13.83 -8.22
N ARG A 65 -7.79 -14.83 -7.37
CA ARG A 65 -8.08 -16.25 -7.66
C ARG A 65 -9.57 -16.50 -7.89
N LYS A 66 -10.45 -15.83 -7.15
CA LYS A 66 -11.92 -15.90 -7.32
C LYS A 66 -12.42 -15.33 -8.65
N LYS A 67 -11.59 -14.56 -9.37
CA LYS A 67 -11.95 -13.97 -10.67
C LYS A 67 -11.74 -14.95 -11.83
N LYS A 68 -11.29 -16.17 -11.56
CA LYS A 68 -11.06 -17.22 -12.55
C LYS A 68 -12.33 -18.05 -12.76
#